data_AF-A0A7X1E6Y0-F1
#
_entry.id   AF-A0A7X1E6Y0-F1
#
_cell.length_a   1.000
_cell.length_b   1.000
_cell.length_c   1.000
_cell.angle_alpha   90.00
_cell.angle_beta   90.00
_cell.angle_gamma   90.00
#
_symmetry.space_group_name_H-M   'P 1'
#
loop_
_entity.id
_entity.type
_entity.pdbx_description
1 polymer ?
#
loop_
_entity_poly.entity_id
_entity_poly.type
_entity_poly.pdbx_seq_one_letter_code
_entity_poly.pdbx_strand_id
1 'polypeptide(L)'
;MDEEVKELQENLKEKESQQELFEKKVFLIGELHTRRALLANRLGRVKSESMMRHDDVEHEARKEAEELGEEMAGISKSITDFRPKSLDDLKSFQTSTLERFDEMEKKIAVAESKLS
;
A
#
# COMPACT_ATOMS: atom_id res chain seq x y z
N MET A 1 -41.96 24.36 -2.15
CA MET A 1 -40.58 24.16 -2.63
C MET A 1 -40.70 23.68 -4.05
N ASP A 2 -40.17 24.45 -5.00
CA ASP A 2 -40.11 24.05 -6.41
C ASP A 2 -39.33 22.75 -6.56
N GLU A 3 -39.83 21.90 -7.45
CA GLU A 3 -39.24 20.60 -7.81
C GLU A 3 -37.79 20.79 -8.29
N GLU A 4 -37.55 21.87 -9.03
CA GLU A 4 -36.23 22.33 -9.49
C GLU A 4 -35.25 22.63 -8.33
N VAL A 5 -35.74 23.20 -7.22
CA VAL A 5 -34.90 23.48 -6.03
C VAL A 5 -34.51 22.18 -5.32
N LYS A 6 -35.39 21.18 -5.30
CA LYS A 6 -35.08 19.86 -4.71
C LYS A 6 -34.05 19.11 -5.55
N GLU A 7 -34.23 19.09 -6.87
CA GLU A 7 -33.29 18.45 -7.80
C GLU A 7 -31.90 19.10 -7.73
N LEU A 8 -31.81 20.43 -7.63
CA LEU A 8 -30.55 21.13 -7.42
C LEU A 8 -29.86 20.75 -6.10
N GLN A 9 -30.63 20.61 -5.01
CA GLN A 9 -30.09 20.20 -3.71
C GLN A 9 -29.58 18.76 -3.70
N GLU A 10 -30.25 17.84 -4.38
CA GLU A 10 -29.82 16.44 -4.51
C GLU A 10 -28.54 16.34 -5.34
N ASN A 11 -28.50 17.02 -6.49
CA ASN A 11 -27.30 17.09 -7.33
C ASN A 11 -26.08 17.68 -6.62
N LEU A 12 -26.29 18.70 -5.76
CA LEU A 12 -25.23 19.29 -4.94
C LEU A 12 -24.66 18.27 -3.95
N LYS A 13 -25.53 17.54 -3.23
CA LYS A 13 -25.11 16.52 -2.26
C LYS A 13 -24.36 15.37 -2.93
N GLU A 14 -24.79 14.93 -4.11
CA GLU A 14 -24.09 13.88 -4.86
C GLU A 14 -22.69 14.34 -5.27
N LYS A 15 -22.56 15.58 -5.76
CA LYS A 15 -21.25 16.15 -6.11
C LYS A 15 -20.33 16.27 -4.89
N GLU A 16 -20.84 16.75 -3.76
CA GLU A 16 -20.08 16.85 -2.52
C GLU A 16 -19.61 15.47 -2.04
N SER A 17 -20.47 14.46 -2.10
CA SER A 17 -20.12 13.09 -1.73
C SER A 17 -19.06 12.47 -2.68
N GLN A 18 -19.16 12.73 -3.98
CA GLN A 18 -18.16 12.28 -4.96
C GLN A 18 -16.82 12.99 -4.76
N GLN A 19 -16.84 14.29 -4.45
CA GLN A 19 -15.63 15.05 -4.16
C GLN A 19 -14.95 14.53 -2.88
N GLU A 20 -15.71 14.32 -1.81
CA GLU A 20 -15.17 13.75 -0.56
C GLU A 20 -14.53 12.37 -0.80
N LEU A 21 -15.19 11.50 -1.58
CA LEU A 21 -14.64 10.20 -1.95
C LEU A 21 -13.33 10.33 -2.73
N PHE A 22 -13.27 11.27 -3.69
CA PHE A 22 -12.08 11.51 -4.49
C PHE A 22 -10.91 12.02 -3.64
N GLU A 23 -11.13 13.02 -2.80
CA GLU A 23 -10.10 13.61 -1.93
C GLU A 23 -9.52 12.57 -0.98
N LYS A 24 -10.38 11.80 -0.30
CA LYS A 24 -9.94 10.74 0.59
C LYS A 24 -9.22 9.62 -0.14
N LYS A 25 -9.65 9.27 -1.36
CA LYS A 25 -8.94 8.31 -2.21
C LYS A 25 -7.53 8.79 -2.51
N VAL A 26 -7.36 10.03 -2.99
CA VAL A 26 -6.05 10.57 -3.37
C VAL A 26 -5.12 10.59 -2.16
N PHE A 27 -5.62 11.06 -1.01
CA PHE A 27 -4.87 11.08 0.23
C PHE A 27 -4.41 9.67 0.62
N LEU A 28 -5.34 8.71 0.68
CA LEU A 28 -5.05 7.32 1.04
C LEU A 28 -4.00 6.70 0.09
N ILE A 29 -4.16 6.86 -1.21
CA ILE A 29 -3.22 6.31 -2.20
C ILE A 29 -1.81 6.93 -2.02
N GLY A 30 -1.73 8.23 -1.73
CA GLY A 30 -0.46 8.91 -1.44
C GLY A 30 0.24 8.35 -0.19
N GLU A 31 -0.52 8.13 0.89
CA GLU A 31 -0.02 7.52 2.12
C GLU A 31 0.49 6.09 1.88
N LEU A 32 -0.31 5.25 1.20
CA LEU A 32 0.06 3.87 0.90
C LEU A 32 1.30 3.78 -0.01
N HIS A 33 1.43 4.66 -1.00
CA HIS A 33 2.64 4.71 -1.83
C HIS A 33 3.88 5.14 -1.06
N THR A 34 3.74 6.08 -0.13
CA THR A 34 4.83 6.51 0.76
C THR A 34 5.30 5.35 1.62
N ARG A 35 4.37 4.65 2.29
CA ARG A 35 4.72 3.52 3.16
C ARG A 35 5.38 2.39 2.37
N ARG A 36 4.85 2.06 1.20
CA ARG A 36 5.47 1.10 0.28
C ARG A 36 6.91 1.50 -0.06
N ALA A 37 7.17 2.75 -0.41
CA ALA A 37 8.51 3.21 -0.79
C ALA A 37 9.52 3.02 0.35
N LEU A 38 9.11 3.29 1.60
CA LEU A 38 9.96 3.04 2.77
C LEU A 38 10.32 1.56 2.92
N LEU A 39 9.35 0.67 2.78
CA LEU A 39 9.60 -0.78 2.87
C LEU A 39 10.44 -1.28 1.69
N ALA A 40 10.20 -0.79 0.47
CA ALA A 40 11.02 -1.12 -0.69
C ALA A 40 12.48 -0.70 -0.52
N ASN A 41 12.74 0.45 0.10
CA ASN A 41 14.09 0.89 0.43
C ASN A 41 14.75 -0.05 1.45
N ARG A 42 14.02 -0.48 2.49
CA ARG A 42 14.53 -1.45 3.47
C ARG A 42 14.87 -2.78 2.81
N LEU A 43 13.97 -3.31 1.98
CA LEU A 43 14.20 -4.52 1.22
C LEU A 43 15.40 -4.40 0.27
N GLY A 44 15.57 -3.24 -0.37
CA GLY A 44 16.73 -2.95 -1.20
C GLY A 44 18.06 -3.04 -0.44
N ARG A 45 18.09 -2.62 0.82
CA ARG A 45 19.26 -2.77 1.70
C ARG A 45 19.54 -4.24 2.02
N VAL A 46 18.51 -5.01 2.41
CA VAL A 46 18.64 -6.46 2.64
C VAL A 46 19.22 -7.17 1.41
N LYS A 47 18.74 -6.82 0.22
CA LYS A 47 19.28 -7.37 -1.04
C LYS A 47 20.73 -6.97 -1.27
N SER A 48 21.11 -5.72 -0.97
CA SER A 48 22.50 -5.26 -1.11
C SER A 48 23.43 -5.93 -0.10
N GLU A 49 23.02 -6.05 1.17
CA GLU A 49 23.81 -6.62 2.25
C GLU A 49 24.00 -8.13 2.07
N SER A 50 22.95 -8.84 1.67
CA SER A 50 23.06 -10.27 1.32
C SER A 50 24.03 -10.49 0.16
N MET A 51 24.11 -9.57 -0.81
CA MET A 51 25.07 -9.67 -1.91
C MET A 51 26.53 -9.50 -1.51
N MET A 52 26.82 -8.89 -0.36
CA MET A 52 28.17 -8.67 0.14
C MET A 52 28.70 -9.84 0.97
N ARG A 53 27.85 -10.80 1.33
CA ARG A 53 28.23 -12.02 2.05
C ARG A 53 28.62 -13.12 1.05
N HIS A 54 29.38 -14.11 1.53
CA HIS A 54 29.88 -15.27 0.76
C HIS A 54 29.69 -16.57 1.55
N ASP A 55 28.57 -16.67 2.27
CA ASP A 55 28.19 -17.79 3.13
C ASP A 55 26.80 -18.32 2.75
N ASP A 56 26.36 -19.44 3.34
CA ASP A 56 25.05 -20.02 3.02
C ASP A 56 23.88 -19.06 3.34
N VAL A 57 24.11 -18.08 4.23
CA VAL A 57 23.16 -17.02 4.58
C VAL A 57 22.90 -16.09 3.38
N GLU A 58 23.87 -15.91 2.47
CA GLU A 58 23.70 -15.19 1.19
C GLU A 58 22.56 -15.79 0.36
N HIS A 59 22.55 -17.11 0.18
CA HIS A 59 21.61 -17.79 -0.70
C HIS A 59 20.18 -17.77 -0.13
N GLU A 60 20.02 -17.99 1.17
CA GLU A 60 18.72 -17.93 1.82
C GLU A 60 18.17 -16.51 1.84
N ALA A 61 18.98 -15.52 2.22
CA ALA A 61 18.54 -14.12 2.28
C ALA A 61 18.17 -13.55 0.91
N ARG A 62 18.87 -13.95 -0.16
CA ARG A 62 18.52 -13.55 -1.54
C ARG A 62 17.17 -14.10 -1.98
N LYS A 63 16.92 -15.39 -1.72
CA LYS A 63 15.64 -16.02 -2.06
C LYS A 63 14.49 -15.38 -1.29
N GLU A 64 14.67 -15.17 0.02
CA GLU A 64 13.69 -14.47 0.85
C GLU A 64 13.44 -13.04 0.35
N ALA A 65 14.50 -12.29 -0.02
CA ALA A 65 14.35 -10.94 -0.55
C ALA A 65 13.61 -10.90 -1.91
N GLU A 66 13.76 -11.92 -2.76
CA GLU A 66 13.01 -12.04 -4.00
C GLU A 66 11.52 -12.30 -3.74
N GLU A 67 11.19 -13.24 -2.86
CA GLU A 67 9.80 -13.53 -2.46
C GLU A 67 9.12 -12.28 -1.87
N LEU A 68 9.82 -11.53 -1.01
CA LEU A 68 9.33 -10.26 -0.46
C LEU A 68 9.15 -9.19 -1.55
N GLY A 69 10.01 -9.20 -2.57
CA GLY A 69 9.89 -8.32 -3.73
C GLY A 69 8.62 -8.59 -4.53
N GLU A 70 8.28 -9.85 -4.75
CA GLU A 70 7.04 -10.25 -5.43
C GLU A 70 5.80 -9.85 -4.64
N GLU A 71 5.79 -10.12 -3.32
CA GLU A 71 4.70 -9.71 -2.43
C GLU A 71 4.50 -8.17 -2.46
N MET A 72 5.60 -7.40 -2.42
CA MET A 72 5.57 -5.93 -2.52
C MET A 72 5.03 -5.44 -3.87
N ALA A 73 5.37 -6.15 -4.96
CA ALA A 73 4.83 -5.86 -6.29
C ALA A 73 3.31 -6.15 -6.33
N GLY A 74 2.87 -7.21 -5.65
CA GLY A 74 1.45 -7.51 -5.45
C GLY A 74 0.70 -6.40 -4.71
N ILE A 75 1.28 -5.85 -3.63
CA ILE A 75 0.72 -4.69 -2.92
C ILE A 75 0.65 -3.47 -3.85
N SER A 76 1.72 -3.20 -4.60
CA SER A 76 1.77 -2.08 -5.56
C SER A 76 0.64 -2.14 -6.58
N LYS A 77 0.43 -3.33 -7.16
CA LYS A 77 -0.64 -3.56 -8.13
C LYS A 77 -2.01 -3.30 -7.52
N SER A 78 -2.26 -3.78 -6.30
CA SER A 78 -3.51 -3.52 -5.57
C SER A 78 -3.78 -2.02 -5.40
N ILE A 79 -2.76 -1.24 -5.03
CA ILE A 79 -2.88 0.22 -4.84
C ILE A 79 -3.19 0.91 -6.18
N THR A 80 -2.46 0.57 -7.24
CA THR A 80 -2.65 1.19 -8.57
C THR A 80 -4.01 0.85 -9.19
N ASP A 81 -4.48 -0.37 -9.01
CA ASP A 81 -5.72 -0.86 -9.60
C ASP A 81 -6.97 -0.50 -8.77
N PHE A 82 -6.80 0.10 -7.58
CA PHE A 82 -7.92 0.37 -6.68
C PHE A 82 -8.90 1.41 -7.25
N ARG A 83 -10.19 1.04 -7.31
CA ARG A 83 -11.30 1.86 -7.82
C ARG A 83 -12.46 1.82 -6.82
N PRO A 84 -12.41 2.63 -5.75
CA PRO A 84 -13.48 2.68 -4.74
C PRO A 84 -14.75 3.30 -5.32
N LYS A 85 -15.91 2.81 -4.86
CA LYS A 85 -17.23 3.38 -5.14
C LYS A 85 -17.86 4.02 -3.90
N SER A 86 -17.32 3.72 -2.71
CA SER A 86 -17.80 4.22 -1.43
C SER A 86 -16.66 4.55 -0.46
N LEU A 87 -16.97 5.29 0.60
CA LEU A 87 -16.03 5.55 1.70
C LEU A 87 -15.70 4.28 2.49
N ASP A 88 -16.60 3.30 2.52
CA ASP A 88 -16.34 2.03 3.21
C ASP A 88 -15.39 1.14 2.41
N ASP A 89 -15.41 1.23 1.07
CA ASP A 89 -14.39 0.61 0.22
C ASP A 89 -13.00 1.16 0.57
N LEU A 90 -12.89 2.48 0.77
CA LEU A 90 -11.62 3.12 1.16
C LEU A 90 -11.10 2.56 2.49
N LYS A 91 -11.96 2.52 3.52
CA LYS A 91 -11.57 2.03 4.85
C LYS A 91 -11.16 0.56 4.84
N SER A 92 -11.91 -0.27 4.11
CA SER A 92 -11.63 -1.70 3.99
C SER A 92 -10.32 -1.94 3.24
N PHE A 93 -10.09 -1.18 2.17
CA PHE A 93 -8.84 -1.23 1.41
C PHE A 93 -7.63 -0.72 2.22
N GLN A 94 -7.81 0.37 2.96
CA GLN A 94 -6.77 0.90 3.86
C GLN A 94 -6.37 -0.15 4.90
N THR A 95 -7.35 -0.70 5.62
CA THR A 95 -7.10 -1.67 6.70
C THR A 95 -6.35 -2.89 6.17
N SER A 96 -6.89 -3.52 5.12
CA SER A 96 -6.26 -4.71 4.52
C SER A 96 -4.87 -4.44 3.94
N THR A 97 -4.63 -3.25 3.37
CA THR A 97 -3.30 -2.90 2.84
C THR A 97 -2.30 -2.60 3.95
N LEU A 98 -2.74 -1.93 5.03
CA LEU A 98 -1.89 -1.66 6.20
C LEU A 98 -1.48 -2.96 6.91
N GLU A 99 -2.39 -3.93 7.06
CA GLU A 99 -2.06 -5.25 7.59
C GLU A 99 -0.99 -5.96 6.76
N ARG A 100 -1.13 -5.93 5.42
CA ARG A 100 -0.10 -6.46 4.50
C ARG A 100 1.23 -5.74 4.63
N PHE A 101 1.23 -4.43 4.87
CA PHE A 101 2.46 -3.68 5.15
C PHE A 101 3.09 -4.07 6.49
N ASP A 102 2.30 -4.28 7.53
CA ASP A 102 2.78 -4.69 8.85
C ASP A 102 3.41 -6.10 8.78
N GLU A 103 2.80 -7.01 8.03
CA GLU A 103 3.36 -8.34 7.77
C GLU A 103 4.68 -8.26 7.00
N MET A 104 4.71 -7.45 5.94
CA MET A 104 5.91 -7.22 5.14
C MET A 104 7.04 -6.61 5.97
N GLU A 105 6.73 -5.64 6.82
CA GLU A 105 7.66 -5.01 7.75
C GLU A 105 8.28 -6.03 8.72
N LYS A 106 7.47 -6.94 9.27
CA LYS A 106 7.97 -8.03 10.12
C LYS A 106 8.90 -8.97 9.36
N LYS A 107 8.53 -9.37 8.14
CA LYS A 107 9.37 -10.26 7.31
C LYS A 107 10.70 -9.60 6.95
N ILE A 108 10.68 -8.32 6.57
CA ILE A 108 11.89 -7.53 6.30
C ILE A 108 12.76 -7.45 7.56
N ALA A 109 12.18 -7.18 8.73
CA ALA A 109 12.94 -7.11 9.98
C ALA A 109 13.62 -8.45 10.33
N VAL A 110 12.95 -9.57 10.08
CA VAL A 110 13.55 -10.90 10.24
C VAL A 110 14.73 -11.07 9.28
N ALA A 111 14.58 -10.70 8.00
CA ALA A 111 15.69 -10.77 7.04
C ALA A 111 16.87 -9.85 7.41
N GLU A 112 16.60 -8.61 7.85
CA GLU A 112 17.61 -7.68 8.38
C GLU A 112 18.37 -8.29 9.57
N SER A 113 17.69 -9.01 10.46
CA SER A 113 18.33 -9.63 11.63
C SER A 113 19.27 -10.80 11.29
N LYS A 114 19.00 -11.53 10.20
CA LYS A 114 19.87 -12.61 9.71
C LYS A 114 21.15 -12.06 9.05
N LEU A 115 21.07 -10.82 8.56
CA LEU A 115 22.16 -10.10 7.88
C LEU A 115 22.93 -9.14 8.79
N SER A 116 22.55 -9.03 10.07
CA SER A 116 23.37 -8.41 11.12
C SER A 116 24.43 -9.38 11.64
#